data_AF-A0A8J5IXH7-F1
#
_entry.id   AF-A0A8J5IXH7-F1
#
_cell.length_a   1.000
_cell.length_b   1.000
_cell.length_c   1.000
_cell.angle_alpha   90.00
_cell.angle_beta   90.00
_cell.angle_gamma   90.00
#
_symmetry.space_group_name_H-M   'P 1'
#
loop_
_entity.id
_entity.type
_entity.pdbx_description
1 polymer ?
#
loop_
_entity_poly.entity_id
_entity_poly.type
_entity_poly.pdbx_seq_one_letter_code
_entity_poly.pdbx_strand_id
1 'polypeptide(L)'
;MTADPTWLDERTILVTTNFDRVVLTGCTARLYAKRNNKHLFRWRRQIKNQLSPELESLVYDEDANPELFAYFASGARGHILGNNSGNASWGVANGTPCRLHSLAWQDEAKTAIVLVAIKIARSNNADIIDLPFPPDNINVQLLDSAGDVLI
;
A
#
# COMPACT_ATOMS: atom_id res chain seq x y z
N MET A 1 -3.05 26.07 20.82
CA MET A 1 -3.30 24.68 20.39
C MET A 1 -2.26 24.34 19.34
N THR A 2 -1.34 23.43 19.63
CA THR A 2 -0.44 22.85 18.63
C THR A 2 -1.26 21.90 17.76
N ALA A 3 -1.21 22.06 16.44
CA ALA A 3 -1.88 21.14 15.53
C ALA A 3 -1.25 19.74 15.66
N ASP A 4 -2.08 18.71 15.85
CA ASP A 4 -1.64 17.31 15.91
C ASP A 4 -1.22 16.84 14.52
N PRO A 5 0.08 16.61 14.22
CA PRO A 5 0.52 16.30 12.86
C PRO A 5 0.00 14.95 12.34
N THR A 6 -0.62 14.11 13.17
CA THR A 6 -1.17 12.81 12.76
C THR A 6 -2.31 12.93 11.74
N TRP A 7 -2.95 14.10 11.61
CA TRP A 7 -3.97 14.31 10.57
C TRP A 7 -3.42 14.19 9.15
N LEU A 8 -2.10 14.36 8.97
CA LEU A 8 -1.43 14.31 7.68
C LEU A 8 -1.35 12.90 7.09
N ASP A 9 -1.14 11.90 7.94
CA ASP A 9 -0.78 10.55 7.49
C ASP A 9 -1.40 9.38 8.28
N GLU A 10 -2.07 9.65 9.42
CA GLU A 10 -2.62 8.59 10.26
C GLU A 10 -4.13 8.67 10.51
N ARG A 11 -4.82 9.71 10.01
CA ARG A 11 -6.27 9.87 10.17
C ARG A 11 -7.00 9.58 8.87
N THR A 12 -8.21 9.03 8.97
CA THR A 12 -9.08 8.83 7.82
C THR A 12 -9.61 10.17 7.31
N ILE A 13 -9.38 10.45 6.04
CA ILE A 13 -9.92 11.64 5.36
C ILE A 13 -11.19 11.23 4.62
N LEU A 14 -12.31 11.90 4.93
CA LEU A 14 -13.55 11.73 4.20
C LEU A 14 -13.45 12.44 2.85
N VAL A 15 -13.82 11.74 1.79
CA VAL A 15 -13.75 12.23 0.41
C VAL A 15 -15.05 12.00 -0.33
N THR A 16 -15.28 12.82 -1.35
CA THR A 16 -16.49 12.80 -2.18
C THR A 16 -16.44 11.74 -3.28
N THR A 17 -15.25 11.39 -3.78
CA THR A 17 -15.11 10.43 -4.87
C THR A 17 -14.04 9.37 -4.57
N ASN A 18 -14.13 8.25 -5.29
CA ASN A 18 -13.07 7.23 -5.27
C ASN A 18 -11.76 7.74 -5.88
N PHE A 19 -11.82 8.70 -6.81
CA PHE A 19 -10.63 9.31 -7.39
C PHE A 19 -9.88 10.11 -6.32
N ASP A 20 -10.58 10.99 -5.59
CA ASP A 20 -9.99 11.74 -4.47
C ASP A 20 -9.35 10.81 -3.43
N ARG A 21 -10.04 9.70 -3.12
CA ARG A 21 -9.53 8.67 -2.19
C ARG A 21 -8.18 8.11 -2.64
N VAL A 22 -8.07 7.79 -3.92
CA VAL A 22 -6.87 7.20 -4.50
C VAL A 22 -5.72 8.20 -4.50
N VAL A 23 -5.97 9.43 -4.97
CA VAL A 23 -4.98 10.51 -4.97
C VAL A 23 -4.45 10.75 -3.56
N LEU A 24 -5.35 10.93 -2.59
CA LEU A 24 -4.96 11.11 -1.19
C LEU A 24 -4.21 9.90 -0.64
N THR A 25 -4.59 8.67 -0.99
CA THR A 25 -3.88 7.47 -0.53
C THR A 25 -2.42 7.48 -0.98
N GLY A 26 -2.16 7.82 -2.25
CA GLY A 26 -0.79 7.95 -2.77
C GLY A 26 0.01 9.05 -2.07
N CYS A 27 -0.59 10.24 -1.91
CA CYS A 27 0.05 11.37 -1.22
C CYS A 27 0.37 11.03 0.25
N THR A 28 -0.60 10.45 0.97
CA THR A 28 -0.50 10.07 2.39
C THR A 28 0.58 9.01 2.58
N ALA A 29 0.61 7.97 1.72
CA ALA A 29 1.61 6.92 1.81
C ALA A 29 3.04 7.45 1.58
N ARG A 30 3.21 8.35 0.60
CA ARG A 30 4.50 9.00 0.33
C ARG A 30 4.94 9.90 1.50
N LEU A 31 4.01 10.66 2.06
CA LEU A 31 4.28 11.52 3.21
C LEU A 31 4.66 10.70 4.45
N TYR A 32 3.91 9.65 4.75
CA TYR A 32 4.20 8.72 5.85
C TYR A 32 5.60 8.12 5.71
N ALA A 33 5.91 7.57 4.53
CA ALA A 33 7.19 6.92 4.25
C ALA A 33 8.36 7.90 4.49
N LYS A 34 8.26 9.12 3.96
CA LYS A 34 9.27 10.17 4.15
C LYS A 34 9.43 10.57 5.62
N ARG A 35 8.32 10.81 6.33
CA ARG A 35 8.34 11.24 7.75
C ARG A 35 8.94 10.18 8.68
N ASN A 36 8.78 8.90 8.33
CA ASN A 36 9.23 7.77 9.14
C ASN A 36 10.53 7.12 8.64
N ASN A 37 11.21 7.74 7.66
CA ASN A 37 12.41 7.22 7.01
C ASN A 37 12.25 5.75 6.56
N LYS A 38 11.15 5.48 5.86
CA LYS A 38 10.82 4.18 5.27
C LYS A 38 10.77 4.30 3.75
N HIS A 39 11.04 3.20 3.06
CA HIS A 39 10.75 3.12 1.62
C HIS A 39 9.25 3.01 1.38
N LEU A 40 8.78 3.65 0.32
CA LEU A 40 7.45 3.43 -0.22
C LEU A 40 7.52 2.35 -1.30
N PHE A 41 6.82 1.24 -1.11
CA PHE A 41 6.67 0.23 -2.14
C PHE A 41 5.47 0.58 -3.02
N ARG A 42 5.63 0.46 -4.33
CA ARG A 42 4.57 0.72 -5.31
C ARG A 42 4.49 -0.43 -6.30
N TRP A 43 3.28 -0.79 -6.74
CA TRP A 43 3.09 -1.73 -7.85
C TRP A 43 1.89 -1.34 -8.70
N ARG A 44 1.91 -1.83 -9.94
CA ARG A 44 0.80 -1.74 -10.88
C ARG A 44 -0.30 -2.72 -10.49
N ARG A 45 -1.54 -2.24 -10.44
CA ARG A 45 -2.73 -3.06 -10.26
C ARG A 45 -3.08 -3.71 -11.59
N GLN A 46 -3.35 -5.01 -11.55
CA GLN A 46 -3.69 -5.76 -12.74
C GLN A 46 -5.02 -5.27 -13.35
N ILE A 47 -4.95 -4.85 -14.61
CA ILE A 47 -6.13 -4.62 -15.44
C ILE A 47 -6.63 -5.99 -15.91
N LYS A 48 -7.94 -6.24 -15.81
CA LYS A 48 -8.54 -7.55 -16.16
C LYS A 48 -8.29 -7.95 -17.62
N ASN A 49 -8.18 -6.95 -18.48
CA ASN A 49 -7.97 -7.15 -19.92
C ASN A 49 -6.48 -7.16 -20.20
N GLN A 50 -6.05 -8.09 -21.06
CA GLN A 50 -4.70 -8.03 -21.62
C GLN A 50 -4.61 -6.78 -22.51
N LEU A 51 -3.65 -5.91 -22.17
CA LEU A 51 -3.33 -4.73 -22.96
C LEU A 51 -2.09 -5.04 -23.81
N SER A 52 -1.98 -4.38 -24.97
CA SER A 52 -0.71 -4.39 -25.69
C SER A 52 0.36 -3.62 -24.88
N PRO A 53 1.65 -3.92 -25.05
CA PRO A 53 2.72 -3.21 -24.34
C PRO A 53 2.67 -1.68 -24.52
N GLU A 54 2.27 -1.21 -25.70
CA GLU A 54 2.13 0.21 -26.02
C GLU A 54 1.00 0.83 -25.18
N LEU A 55 -0.16 0.15 -25.09
CA LEU A 55 -1.28 0.60 -24.26
C LEU A 55 -0.94 0.54 -22.78
N GLU A 56 -0.23 -0.48 -22.31
CA GLU A 56 0.22 -0.52 -20.92
C GLU A 56 1.10 0.69 -20.57
N SER A 57 2.03 1.05 -21.46
CA SER A 57 2.92 2.20 -21.23
C SER A 57 2.16 3.53 -21.16
N LEU A 58 1.06 3.66 -21.92
CA LEU A 58 0.23 4.85 -21.93
C LEU A 58 -0.72 4.93 -20.72
N VAL A 59 -1.23 3.79 -20.28
CA VAL A 59 -2.27 3.72 -19.24
C VAL A 59 -1.65 3.75 -17.83
N TYR A 60 -0.49 3.10 -17.60
CA TYR A 60 0.20 3.14 -16.31
C TYR A 60 1.03 4.43 -16.13
N ASP A 61 0.32 5.55 -16.08
CA ASP A 61 0.80 6.87 -15.69
C ASP A 61 0.24 7.20 -14.29
N GLU A 62 1.11 7.45 -13.31
CA GLU A 62 0.70 7.71 -11.92
C GLU A 62 -0.03 9.07 -11.78
N ASP A 63 0.32 10.05 -12.60
CA ASP A 63 -0.28 11.39 -12.54
C ASP A 63 -1.64 11.40 -13.24
N ALA A 64 -1.78 10.67 -14.34
CA ALA A 64 -3.03 10.57 -15.09
C ALA A 64 -4.01 9.54 -14.51
N ASN A 65 -3.52 8.37 -14.10
CA ASN A 65 -4.34 7.22 -13.66
C ASN A 65 -3.82 6.64 -12.33
N PRO A 66 -3.84 7.43 -11.24
CA PRO A 66 -3.31 7.01 -9.94
C PRO A 66 -3.99 5.74 -9.37
N GLU A 67 -5.22 5.44 -9.80
CA GLU A 67 -6.00 4.29 -9.34
C GLU A 67 -5.47 2.93 -9.80
N LEU A 68 -4.56 2.96 -10.78
CA LEU A 68 -3.84 1.81 -11.30
C LEU A 68 -2.60 1.48 -10.50
N PHE A 69 -2.28 2.27 -9.47
CA PHE A 69 -1.17 2.02 -8.56
C PHE A 69 -1.67 1.66 -7.17
N ALA A 70 -0.89 0.84 -6.49
CA ALA A 70 -1.07 0.50 -5.10
C ALA A 70 0.23 0.72 -4.35
N TYR A 71 0.10 1.04 -3.07
CA TYR A 71 1.19 1.50 -2.22
C TYR A 71 1.26 0.71 -0.93
N PHE A 72 2.47 0.53 -0.42
CA PHE A 72 2.71 -0.05 0.90
C PHE A 72 3.89 0.66 1.56
N ALA A 73 3.68 1.09 2.81
CA ALA A 73 4.74 1.55 3.70
C ALA A 73 4.59 0.82 5.04
N SER A 74 5.66 0.13 5.47
CA SER A 74 5.63 -0.64 6.72
C SER A 74 5.38 0.28 7.92
N GLY A 75 4.47 -0.14 8.79
CA GLY A 75 3.98 0.60 9.94
C GLY A 75 2.82 1.56 9.66
N ALA A 76 2.47 1.82 8.39
CA ALA A 76 1.38 2.73 8.07
C ALA A 76 0.03 2.17 8.53
N ARG A 77 -0.91 3.05 8.86
CA ARG A 77 -2.29 2.66 9.18
C ARG A 77 -3.03 2.19 7.93
N GLY A 78 -3.93 1.24 8.12
CA GLY A 78 -4.82 0.73 7.09
C GLY A 78 -6.13 0.22 7.68
N HIS A 79 -6.99 -0.27 6.79
CA HIS A 79 -8.22 -0.95 7.15
C HIS A 79 -8.37 -2.20 6.28
N ILE A 80 -8.93 -3.26 6.84
CA ILE A 80 -9.29 -4.45 6.07
C ILE A 80 -10.43 -4.10 5.11
N LEU A 81 -10.27 -4.42 3.82
CA LEU A 81 -11.25 -4.08 2.78
C LEU A 81 -12.06 -5.28 2.27
N GLY A 82 -11.77 -6.50 2.73
CA GLY A 82 -12.46 -7.71 2.29
C GLY A 82 -12.65 -8.74 3.40
N ASN A 83 -13.83 -9.35 3.42
CA ASN A 83 -14.17 -10.48 4.28
C ASN A 83 -13.81 -11.85 3.63
N ASN A 84 -13.37 -11.84 2.37
CA ASN A 84 -13.14 -13.05 1.56
C ASN A 84 -11.88 -13.84 1.92
N SER A 85 -11.09 -13.37 2.90
CA SER A 85 -9.86 -14.03 3.37
C SER A 85 -10.11 -15.09 4.45
N GLY A 86 -11.36 -15.44 4.77
CA GLY A 86 -11.68 -16.32 5.91
C GLY A 86 -11.48 -15.64 7.28
N ASN A 87 -11.27 -14.33 7.28
CA ASN A 87 -10.97 -13.50 8.45
C ASN A 87 -12.19 -13.29 9.36
N ALA A 88 -13.40 -13.47 8.84
CA ALA A 88 -14.64 -13.28 9.59
C ALA A 88 -14.75 -14.22 10.80
N SER A 89 -14.26 -15.46 10.71
CA SER A 89 -14.24 -16.39 11.84
C SER A 89 -13.27 -15.97 12.96
N TRP A 90 -12.36 -15.03 12.66
CA TRP A 90 -11.42 -14.43 13.61
C TRP A 90 -11.92 -13.08 14.14
N GLY A 91 -13.17 -12.70 13.86
CA GLY A 91 -13.74 -11.42 14.28
C GLY A 91 -13.23 -10.21 13.48
N VAL A 92 -12.54 -10.46 12.37
CA VAL A 92 -12.00 -9.41 11.50
C VAL A 92 -12.96 -9.17 10.34
N ALA A 93 -13.48 -7.96 10.27
CA ALA A 93 -14.46 -7.54 9.28
C ALA A 93 -13.94 -6.38 8.42
N ASN A 94 -14.65 -6.07 7.35
CA ASN A 94 -14.44 -4.85 6.58
C ASN A 94 -14.46 -3.63 7.50
N GLY A 95 -13.43 -2.79 7.38
CA GLY A 95 -13.24 -1.62 8.21
C GLY A 95 -12.50 -1.89 9.52
N THR A 96 -12.09 -3.13 9.84
CA THR A 96 -11.22 -3.38 10.99
C THR A 96 -9.89 -2.62 10.81
N PRO A 97 -9.51 -1.76 11.78
CA PRO A 97 -8.26 -1.00 11.70
C PRO A 97 -7.05 -1.92 11.85
N CYS A 98 -6.02 -1.63 11.09
CA CYS A 98 -4.79 -2.41 11.11
C CYS A 98 -3.55 -1.54 10.89
N ARG A 99 -2.39 -2.12 11.17
CA ARG A 99 -1.08 -1.58 10.84
C ARG A 99 -0.41 -2.48 9.80
N LEU A 100 0.05 -1.88 8.71
CA LEU A 100 0.73 -2.60 7.63
C LEU A 100 2.06 -3.16 8.14
N HIS A 101 2.25 -4.48 8.07
CA HIS A 101 3.44 -5.12 8.62
C HIS A 101 4.45 -5.49 7.54
N SER A 102 4.07 -6.41 6.64
CA SER A 102 4.97 -6.93 5.60
C SER A 102 4.22 -7.34 4.33
N LEU A 103 4.99 -7.49 3.25
CA LEU A 103 4.55 -8.05 1.97
C LEU A 103 5.08 -9.48 1.85
N ALA A 104 4.30 -10.37 1.24
CA ALA A 104 4.70 -11.76 1.03
C ALA A 104 4.30 -12.25 -0.37
N TRP A 105 5.14 -13.14 -0.89
CA TRP A 105 4.94 -13.89 -2.12
C TRP A 105 5.03 -15.38 -1.80
N GLN A 106 4.14 -16.17 -2.39
CA GLN A 106 4.10 -17.63 -2.19
C GLN A 106 5.21 -18.34 -2.98
N ASP A 107 5.65 -17.72 -4.08
CA ASP A 107 6.69 -18.24 -4.94
C ASP A 107 8.07 -17.66 -4.55
N GLU A 108 9.03 -18.53 -4.32
CA GLU A 108 10.41 -18.18 -3.99
C GLU A 108 11.10 -17.45 -5.17
N ALA A 109 10.78 -17.80 -6.41
CA ALA A 109 11.30 -17.12 -7.59
C ALA A 109 10.81 -15.67 -7.65
N LYS A 110 9.52 -15.43 -7.36
CA LYS A 110 8.98 -14.07 -7.23
C LYS A 110 9.68 -13.29 -6.12
N THR A 111 9.89 -13.93 -4.98
CA THR A 111 10.61 -13.32 -3.84
C THR A 111 12.02 -12.90 -4.24
N ALA A 112 12.76 -13.76 -4.95
CA ALA A 112 14.10 -13.44 -5.42
C ALA A 112 14.12 -12.22 -6.37
N ILE A 113 13.17 -12.13 -7.31
CA ILE A 113 13.04 -10.99 -8.22
C ILE A 113 12.77 -9.70 -7.44
N VAL A 114 11.85 -9.73 -6.47
CA VAL A 114 11.54 -8.57 -5.62
C VAL A 114 12.76 -8.12 -4.80
N LEU A 115 13.52 -9.06 -4.23
CA LEU A 115 14.73 -8.75 -3.48
C LEU A 115 15.79 -8.06 -4.35
N VAL A 116 15.91 -8.46 -5.62
CA VAL A 116 16.78 -7.79 -6.60
C VAL A 116 16.31 -6.36 -6.86
N ALA A 117 15.01 -6.14 -7.08
CA ALA A 117 14.44 -4.80 -7.27
C ALA A 117 14.71 -3.88 -6.07
N ILE A 118 14.51 -4.41 -4.85
CA ILE A 118 14.82 -3.68 -3.59
C ILE A 118 16.30 -3.31 -3.52
N LYS A 119 17.20 -4.25 -3.85
CA LYS A 119 18.64 -4.01 -3.82
C LYS A 119 19.04 -2.90 -4.80
N ILE A 120 18.51 -2.93 -6.02
CA ILE A 120 18.77 -1.90 -7.03
C ILE A 120 18.26 -0.53 -6.56
N ALA A 121 17.02 -0.45 -6.10
CA ALA A 121 16.41 0.79 -5.64
C ALA A 121 17.19 1.41 -4.46
N ARG A 122 17.63 0.58 -3.50
CA ARG A 122 18.47 1.01 -2.36
C ARG A 122 19.82 1.54 -2.81
N SER A 123 20.50 0.85 -3.73
CA SER A 123 21.78 1.31 -4.29
C SER A 123 21.64 2.67 -4.99
N ASN A 124 20.49 2.93 -5.60
CA ASN A 124 20.18 4.21 -6.25
C ASN A 124 19.60 5.26 -5.30
N ASN A 125 19.53 4.96 -4.00
CA ASN A 125 18.97 5.82 -2.96
C ASN A 125 17.53 6.32 -3.31
N ALA A 126 16.73 5.44 -3.89
CA ALA A 126 15.38 5.74 -4.32
C ALA A 126 14.39 5.77 -3.13
N ASP A 127 13.55 6.80 -3.09
CA ASP A 127 12.47 6.93 -2.10
C ASP A 127 11.35 5.90 -2.33
N ILE A 128 11.12 5.56 -3.60
CA ILE A 128 10.09 4.61 -4.05
C ILE A 128 10.76 3.37 -4.63
N ILE A 129 10.26 2.21 -4.21
CA ILE A 129 10.64 0.91 -4.74
C ILE A 129 9.47 0.40 -5.59
N ASP A 130 9.65 0.44 -6.91
CA ASP A 130 8.72 -0.17 -7.85
C ASP A 130 8.87 -1.70 -7.84
N LEU A 131 7.81 -2.37 -7.42
CA LEU A 131 7.70 -3.82 -7.45
C LEU A 131 7.23 -4.28 -8.84
N PRO A 132 7.84 -5.35 -9.38
CA PRO A 132 7.53 -5.85 -10.72
C PRO A 132 6.12 -6.44 -10.83
N PHE A 133 5.53 -6.87 -9.72
CA PHE A 133 4.19 -7.44 -9.64
C PHE A 133 3.61 -7.25 -8.23
N PRO A 134 2.28 -7.34 -8.06
CA PRO A 134 1.64 -7.26 -6.74
C PRO A 134 2.15 -8.33 -5.77
N PRO A 135 2.09 -8.06 -4.45
CA PRO A 135 2.24 -9.09 -3.42
C PRO A 135 1.10 -10.10 -3.50
N ASP A 136 1.38 -11.37 -3.20
CA ASP A 136 0.33 -12.38 -3.05
C ASP A 136 -0.43 -12.14 -1.72
N ASN A 137 0.26 -11.65 -0.68
CA ASN A 137 -0.34 -11.30 0.61
C ASN A 137 0.24 -10.00 1.17
N ILE A 138 -0.62 -9.22 1.84
CA ILE A 138 -0.23 -8.09 2.69
C ILE A 138 -0.53 -8.49 4.13
N ASN A 139 0.51 -8.70 4.92
CA ASN A 139 0.39 -9.03 6.34
C ASN A 139 0.20 -7.75 7.13
N VAL A 140 -0.68 -7.80 8.12
CA VAL A 140 -1.05 -6.67 8.96
C VAL A 140 -1.15 -7.08 10.40
N GLN A 141 -1.00 -6.11 11.29
CA GLN A 141 -1.28 -6.24 12.72
C GLN A 141 -2.63 -5.62 13.01
N LEU A 142 -3.47 -6.28 13.79
CA LEU A 142 -4.78 -5.73 14.16
C LEU A 142 -4.62 -4.71 15.28
N LEU A 143 -5.40 -3.63 15.20
CA LEU A 143 -5.40 -2.58 16.20
C LEU A 143 -6.69 -2.63 17.03
N ASP A 144 -6.57 -2.39 18.33
CA ASP A 144 -7.73 -2.15 19.18
C ASP A 144 -8.29 -0.72 19.02
N SER A 145 -9.30 -0.38 19.83
CA SER A 145 -9.90 0.95 19.85
C SER A 145 -8.95 2.06 20.33
N ALA A 146 -7.91 1.73 21.09
CA ALA A 146 -6.89 2.66 21.54
C ALA A 146 -5.76 2.83 20.50
N GLY A 147 -5.69 1.94 19.51
CA GLY A 147 -4.65 1.91 18.49
C GLY A 147 -3.45 1.04 18.86
N ASP A 148 -3.57 0.23 19.91
CA ASP A 148 -2.57 -0.73 20.35
C ASP A 148 -2.68 -2.03 19.56
N VAL A 149 -1.54 -2.70 19.36
CA VAL A 149 -1.45 -3.94 18.58
C VAL A 149 -2.04 -5.08 19.39
N LEU A 150 -3.06 -5.75 18.83
CA LEU A 150 -3.70 -6.92 19.42
C LEU A 150 -2.95 -8.22 19.08
N ILE A 151 -2.73 -8.44 17.78
CA ILE A 151 -2.07 -9.62 17.18
C ILE A 151 -1.41 -9.23 15.86
#